data_AF-A0A9N8HRZ3-F1
#
_entry.id   AF-A0A9N8HRZ3-F1
#
_cell.length_a   1.000
_cell.length_b   1.000
_cell.length_c   1.000
_cell.angle_alpha   90.00
_cell.angle_beta   90.00
_cell.angle_gamma   90.00
#
_symmetry.space_group_name_H-M   'P 1'
#
loop_
_entity.id
_entity.type
_entity.pdbx_description
1 polymer ?
#
loop_
_entity_poly.entity_id
_entity_poly.type
_entity_poly.pdbx_seq_one_letter_code
_entity_poly.pdbx_strand_id
1 'polypeptide(L)'
;MCLSSGWYVDARETANMARFINHSCDPNCILWRFNVGGYMRDGIFALRDIQPGEFLSYDYHFDTKQGDKFVCRCGSKNCRGTMKEQQQKKADTRKPRATGTSKKVRKSKSISKYNAHENTTRRVAMVRN
;
A
#
# COMPACT_ATOMS: atom_id res chain seq x y z
N MET A 1 6.81 11.95 -6.63
CA MET A 1 6.93 11.08 -5.44
C MET A 1 8.23 11.41 -4.72
N CYS A 2 8.22 11.61 -3.39
CA CYS A 2 9.43 11.92 -2.63
C CYS A 2 10.30 10.67 -2.49
N LEU A 3 11.55 10.73 -2.95
CA LEU A 3 12.51 9.62 -2.92
C LEU A 3 13.46 9.72 -1.71
N SER A 4 13.91 10.93 -1.40
CA SER A 4 14.67 11.28 -0.20
C SER A 4 14.56 12.79 0.04
N SER A 5 15.08 13.30 1.16
CA SER A 5 15.04 14.73 1.46
C SER A 5 15.62 15.54 0.30
N GLY A 6 14.81 16.43 -0.29
CA GLY A 6 15.18 17.25 -1.45
C GLY A 6 15.12 16.57 -2.82
N TRP A 7 14.82 15.26 -2.89
CA TRP A 7 14.79 14.49 -4.14
C TRP A 7 13.39 13.95 -4.43
N TYR A 8 12.87 14.28 -5.62
CA TYR A 8 11.54 13.88 -6.06
C TYR A 8 11.60 13.26 -7.45
N VAL A 9 10.87 12.17 -7.64
CA VAL A 9 10.63 11.57 -8.96
C VAL A 9 9.40 12.23 -9.59
N ASP A 10 9.57 12.80 -10.77
CA ASP A 10 8.50 13.28 -11.66
C ASP A 10 8.44 12.42 -12.92
N ALA A 11 7.26 11.91 -13.25
CA ALA A 11 6.99 10.98 -14.35
C ALA A 11 6.04 11.60 -15.41
N ARG A 12 5.94 12.93 -15.44
CA ARG A 12 5.09 13.66 -16.40
C ARG A 12 5.58 13.55 -17.83
N GLU A 13 6.87 13.82 -18.06
CA GLU A 13 7.45 13.89 -19.41
C GLU A 13 8.21 12.61 -19.79
N THR A 14 9.02 12.08 -18.87
CA THR A 14 9.81 10.85 -19.09
C THR A 14 9.50 9.83 -18.00
N ALA A 15 9.08 8.63 -18.40
CA ALA A 15 8.61 7.61 -17.46
C ALA A 15 8.56 6.21 -18.09
N ASN A 16 8.36 5.20 -17.24
CA ASN A 16 8.06 3.83 -17.65
C ASN A 16 6.56 3.50 -17.41
N MET A 17 6.19 2.22 -17.61
CA MET A 17 4.81 1.76 -17.42
C MET A 17 4.27 1.93 -15.99
N ALA A 18 5.12 2.04 -14.97
CA ALA A 18 4.69 2.17 -13.59
C ALA A 18 3.84 3.44 -13.33
N ARG A 19 3.99 4.47 -14.17
CA ARG A 19 3.21 5.72 -14.07
C ARG A 19 1.69 5.53 -14.17
N PHE A 20 1.25 4.40 -14.72
CA PHE A 20 -0.17 4.09 -14.92
C PHE A 20 -0.77 3.25 -13.79
N ILE A 21 0.04 2.76 -12.85
CA ILE A 21 -0.43 1.95 -11.73
C ILE A 21 -1.13 2.87 -10.74
N ASN A 22 -2.44 2.67 -10.56
CA ASN A 22 -3.28 3.56 -9.78
C ASN A 22 -3.32 3.22 -8.28
N HIS A 23 -3.91 4.13 -7.52
CA HIS A 23 -4.22 3.96 -6.12
C HIS A 23 -5.32 2.93 -5.86
N SER A 24 -5.14 2.09 -4.83
CA SER A 24 -6.22 1.36 -4.17
C SER A 24 -6.08 1.43 -2.65
N CYS A 25 -7.22 1.46 -1.94
CA CYS A 25 -7.25 1.31 -0.48
C CYS A 25 -7.10 -0.16 -0.03
N ASP A 26 -7.23 -1.11 -0.96
CA ASP A 26 -6.93 -2.54 -0.78
C ASP A 26 -6.07 -3.01 -1.96
N PRO A 27 -4.78 -2.66 -1.98
CA PRO A 27 -3.90 -2.88 -3.14
C PRO A 27 -3.37 -4.32 -3.22
N ASN A 28 -2.92 -4.71 -4.42
CA ASN A 28 -2.19 -5.97 -4.65
C ASN A 28 -0.66 -5.79 -4.77
N CYS A 29 -0.18 -4.54 -4.81
CA CYS A 29 1.23 -4.20 -4.86
C CYS A 29 1.64 -3.24 -3.73
N ILE A 30 2.93 -3.17 -3.45
CA ILE A 30 3.57 -2.25 -2.51
C ILE A 30 4.73 -1.50 -3.17
N LEU A 31 4.93 -0.25 -2.77
CA LEU A 31 6.12 0.52 -3.12
C LEU A 31 7.26 0.15 -2.16
N TRP A 32 8.40 -0.26 -2.69
CA TRP A 32 9.60 -0.59 -1.92
C TRP A 32 10.76 0.28 -2.36
N ARG A 33 11.43 0.88 -1.38
CA ARG A 33 12.57 1.77 -1.60
C ARG A 33 13.87 1.07 -1.29
N PHE A 34 14.83 1.13 -2.22
CA PHE A 34 16.11 0.44 -2.09
C PHE A 34 17.24 1.18 -2.82
N ASN A 35 18.47 0.90 -2.42
CA ASN A 35 19.66 1.47 -3.03
C ASN A 35 20.16 0.54 -4.14
N VAL A 36 20.48 1.10 -5.30
CA VAL A 36 21.13 0.41 -6.43
C VAL A 36 22.35 1.24 -6.82
N GLY A 37 23.55 0.70 -6.59
CA GLY A 37 24.80 1.36 -6.97
C GLY A 37 25.01 2.75 -6.36
N GLY A 38 24.57 2.96 -5.11
CA GLY A 38 24.64 4.25 -4.43
C GLY A 38 23.40 5.13 -4.61
N TYR A 39 22.51 4.81 -5.55
CA TYR A 39 21.34 5.63 -5.85
C TYR A 39 20.06 5.02 -5.28
N MET A 40 19.25 5.85 -4.63
CA MET A 40 17.92 5.43 -4.19
C MET A 40 16.99 5.21 -5.39
N ARG A 41 16.17 4.17 -5.30
CA ARG A 41 15.16 3.79 -6.29
C ARG A 41 13.90 3.30 -5.59
N ASP A 42 12.76 3.54 -6.22
CA ASP A 42 11.48 2.97 -5.82
C ASP A 42 11.10 1.88 -6.83
N GLY A 43 10.73 0.71 -6.33
CA GLY A 43 10.18 -0.40 -7.12
C GLY A 43 8.80 -0.77 -6.61
N ILE A 44 7.98 -1.32 -7.50
CA ILE A 44 6.64 -1.82 -7.18
C ILE A 44 6.70 -3.33 -7.16
N PHE A 45 6.30 -3.94 -6.04
CA PHE A 45 6.38 -5.37 -5.81
C PHE A 45 5.00 -5.92 -5.48
N ALA A 46 4.70 -7.13 -5.96
CA ALA A 46 3.45 -7.80 -5.66
C ALA A 46 3.41 -8.26 -4.19
N LEU A 47 2.28 -8.06 -3.52
CA LEU A 47 2.02 -8.55 -2.15
C LEU A 47 1.53 -10.01 -2.11
N ARG A 48 1.04 -10.48 -3.25
CA ARG A 48 0.50 -11.82 -3.49
C ARG A 48 0.69 -12.18 -4.97
N ASP A 49 0.39 -13.41 -5.33
CA ASP A 49 0.32 -13.80 -6.74
C ASP A 49 -0.85 -13.06 -7.42
N ILE A 50 -0.62 -12.57 -8.64
CA ILE A 50 -1.55 -11.74 -9.42
C ILE A 50 -1.86 -12.46 -10.73
N GLN A 51 -3.14 -12.70 -11.01
CA GLN A 51 -3.58 -13.38 -12.22
C GLN A 51 -3.50 -12.45 -13.44
N PRO A 52 -3.33 -13.00 -14.66
CA PRO A 52 -3.40 -12.22 -15.89
C PRO A 52 -4.72 -11.43 -16.00
N GLY A 53 -4.63 -10.16 -16.36
CA GLY A 53 -5.78 -9.26 -16.48
C GLY A 53 -6.23 -8.59 -15.18
N GLU A 54 -5.68 -8.97 -14.02
CA GLU A 54 -5.91 -8.21 -12.79
C GLU A 54 -5.27 -6.83 -12.85
N PHE A 55 -5.99 -5.80 -12.38
CA PHE A 55 -5.47 -4.45 -12.32
C PHE A 55 -4.44 -4.29 -11.20
N LEU A 56 -3.25 -3.78 -11.53
CA LEU A 56 -2.20 -3.50 -10.55
C LEU A 56 -2.50 -2.21 -9.80
N SER A 57 -2.37 -2.23 -8.48
CA SER A 57 -2.55 -1.03 -7.65
C SER A 57 -1.68 -1.07 -6.39
N TYR A 58 -1.29 0.11 -5.90
CA TYR A 58 -0.60 0.28 -4.62
C TYR A 58 -1.21 1.46 -3.84
N ASP A 59 -0.97 1.52 -2.53
CA ASP A 59 -1.38 2.69 -1.74
C ASP A 59 -0.43 3.86 -2.03
N TYR A 60 -0.98 5.00 -2.41
CA TYR A 60 -0.18 6.17 -2.78
C TYR A 60 0.40 6.89 -1.57
N HIS A 61 -0.11 6.60 -0.36
CA HIS A 61 0.24 7.31 0.87
C HIS A 61 0.26 8.83 0.63
N PHE A 62 -0.83 9.35 0.06
CA PHE A 62 -0.89 10.71 -0.47
C PHE A 62 -0.93 11.73 0.69
N ASP A 63 0.24 12.02 1.25
CA ASP A 63 0.43 12.93 2.38
C ASP A 63 0.62 14.36 1.88
N THR A 64 -0.49 14.98 1.48
CA THR A 64 -0.51 16.41 1.15
C THR A 64 -1.61 17.09 1.95
N LYS A 65 -1.41 18.38 2.28
CA LYS A 65 -2.45 19.21 2.94
C LYS A 65 -3.75 19.28 2.13
N GLN A 66 -3.69 18.95 0.84
CA GLN A 66 -4.82 18.94 -0.08
C GLN A 66 -5.30 17.52 -0.40
N GLY A 67 -4.79 16.49 0.29
CA GLY A 67 -5.09 15.08 0.00
C GLY A 67 -6.58 14.75 0.07
N ASP A 68 -7.33 15.48 0.90
CA ASP A 68 -8.78 15.31 1.04
C ASP A 68 -9.57 15.73 -0.21
N LYS A 69 -8.97 16.54 -1.11
CA LYS A 69 -9.58 16.93 -2.39
C LYS A 69 -9.55 15.80 -3.42
N PHE A 70 -8.67 14.81 -3.25
CA PHE A 70 -8.50 13.71 -4.18
C PHE A 70 -9.42 12.56 -3.77
N VAL A 71 -10.63 12.55 -4.35
CA VAL A 71 -11.64 11.52 -4.11
C VAL A 71 -11.14 10.17 -4.62
N CYS A 72 -11.19 9.14 -3.76
CA CYS A 72 -10.83 7.79 -4.12
C CYS A 72 -12.04 7.02 -4.66
N ARG A 73 -11.87 6.40 -5.84
CA ARG A 73 -12.88 5.57 -6.51
C ARG A 73 -12.39 4.16 -6.81
N CYS A 74 -11.50 3.63 -5.96
CA CYS A 74 -10.86 2.33 -6.20
C CYS A 74 -11.82 1.12 -6.16
N GLY A 75 -13.05 1.28 -5.66
CA GLY A 75 -14.05 0.20 -5.60
C GLY A 75 -13.83 -0.83 -4.47
N SER A 76 -12.78 -0.69 -3.67
CA SER A 76 -12.56 -1.54 -2.49
C SER A 76 -13.69 -1.40 -1.46
N LYS A 77 -14.04 -2.53 -0.80
CA LYS A 77 -14.98 -2.54 0.34
C LYS A 77 -14.50 -1.69 1.52
N ASN A 78 -13.19 -1.51 1.65
CA ASN A 78 -12.54 -0.71 2.69
C ASN A 78 -12.03 0.63 2.13
N CYS A 79 -12.67 1.17 1.08
CA CYS A 79 -12.28 2.45 0.49
C CYS A 79 -12.38 3.58 1.53
N ARG A 80 -11.32 4.38 1.66
CA ARG A 80 -11.23 5.53 2.57
C ARG A 80 -12.04 6.75 2.10
N GLY A 81 -12.55 6.74 0.88
CA GLY A 81 -13.23 7.87 0.24
C GLY A 81 -12.29 8.94 -0.32
N THR A 82 -11.06 9.05 0.19
CA THR A 82 -10.00 9.93 -0.33
C THR A 82 -8.70 9.14 -0.52
N MET A 83 -7.78 9.64 -1.35
CA MET A 83 -6.45 9.02 -1.54
C MET A 83 -5.47 9.33 -0.40
N LYS A 84 -5.88 10.16 0.56
CA LYS A 84 -5.07 10.56 1.70
C LYS A 84 -4.78 9.37 2.61
N GLU A 85 -3.59 9.37 3.20
CA GLU A 85 -3.29 8.45 4.28
C GLU A 85 -4.15 8.78 5.50
N GLN A 86 -4.96 7.81 5.94
CA GLN A 86 -5.72 7.93 7.18
C GLN A 86 -4.89 7.27 8.29
N GLN A 87 -4.44 8.06 9.26
CA GLN A 87 -3.84 7.51 10.47
C GLN A 87 -4.87 6.59 11.12
N GLN A 88 -4.52 5.32 11.31
CA GLN A 88 -5.37 4.37 12.01
C GLN A 88 -5.67 4.92 13.41
N LYS A 89 -6.90 5.39 13.62
CA LYS A 89 -7.41 5.67 14.96
C LYS A 89 -7.33 4.34 15.71
N LYS A 90 -6.41 4.23 16.67
CA LYS A 90 -6.41 3.10 17.60
C LYS A 90 -7.82 3.02 18.17
N ALA A 91 -8.49 1.88 17.97
CA ALA A 91 -9.80 1.66 18.55
C ALA A 91 -9.69 1.90 20.05
N ASP A 92 -10.41 2.89 20.56
CA ASP A 92 -10.53 3.13 22.00
C ASP A 92 -11.16 1.87 22.60
N THR A 93 -10.35 1.07 23.29
CA THR A 93 -10.78 -0.15 23.97
C THR A 93 -11.57 0.20 25.22
N ARG A 94 -12.68 0.93 25.09
CA ARG A 94 -13.71 0.99 26.13
C ARG A 94 -14.63 -0.19 25.94
N LYS A 95 -14.38 -1.21 26.76
CA LYS A 95 -15.13 -2.46 26.88
C LYS A 95 -16.65 -2.19 26.92
N PRO A 96 -17.45 -2.61 25.92
CA PRO A 96 -18.90 -2.57 26.06
C PRO A 96 -19.35 -3.68 27.03
N ARG A 97 -20.27 -3.30 27.93
CA ARG A 97 -20.93 -4.19 28.90
C ARG A 97 -21.72 -5.26 28.13
N ALA A 98 -21.47 -6.52 28.47
CA ALA A 98 -22.03 -7.69 27.78
C ALA A 98 -23.55 -7.78 27.94
N THR A 99 -24.26 -7.88 26.82
CA THR A 99 -25.57 -8.55 26.72
C THR A 99 -25.51 -9.50 25.53
N GLY A 100 -25.85 -10.76 25.79
CA GLY A 100 -25.55 -11.88 24.91
C GLY A 100 -26.48 -12.00 23.70
N THR A 101 -25.94 -12.58 22.62
CA THR A 101 -26.46 -13.77 21.92
C THR A 101 -25.54 -14.09 20.73
N SER A 102 -25.24 -15.38 20.56
CA SER A 102 -24.19 -15.92 19.68
C SER A 102 -24.54 -15.89 18.19
N LYS A 103 -23.62 -15.41 17.33
CA LYS A 103 -23.43 -15.92 15.96
C LYS A 103 -21.93 -15.99 15.65
N LYS A 104 -21.40 -17.19 15.39
CA LYS A 104 -19.99 -17.43 15.03
C LYS A 104 -19.70 -16.86 13.64
N VAL A 105 -19.15 -15.65 13.57
CA VAL A 105 -18.53 -15.12 12.36
C VAL A 105 -17.07 -15.60 12.34
N ARG A 106 -16.68 -16.26 11.24
CA ARG A 106 -15.31 -16.73 11.01
C ARG A 106 -14.35 -15.52 11.05
N LYS A 107 -13.41 -15.55 12.00
CA LYS A 107 -12.37 -14.54 12.22
C LYS A 107 -11.57 -14.35 10.93
N SER A 108 -11.78 -13.24 10.21
CA SER A 108 -10.82 -12.79 9.22
C SER A 108 -9.56 -12.37 9.97
N LYS A 109 -8.44 -13.03 9.67
CA LYS A 109 -7.13 -12.65 10.19
C LYS A 109 -6.89 -11.20 9.78
N SER A 110 -6.78 -10.31 10.77
CA SER A 110 -6.26 -8.97 10.55
C SER A 110 -4.90 -9.11 9.87
N ILE A 111 -4.69 -8.37 8.79
CA ILE A 111 -3.38 -8.24 8.15
C ILE A 111 -2.52 -7.42 9.13
N SER A 112 -1.99 -8.09 10.14
CA SER A 112 -0.99 -7.54 11.04
C SER A 112 0.29 -7.40 10.23
N LYS A 113 0.68 -6.14 9.98
CA LYS A 113 2.04 -5.70 9.66
C LYS A 113 2.80 -6.72 8.80
N TYR A 114 2.57 -6.67 7.48
CA TYR A 114 3.44 -7.37 6.55
C TYR A 114 4.85 -6.74 6.68
N ASN A 115 5.75 -7.42 7.41
CA ASN A 115 7.16 -7.03 7.51
C ASN A 115 7.83 -7.29 6.16
N ALA A 116 7.63 -6.37 5.22
CA ALA A 116 8.14 -6.47 3.86
C ALA A 116 9.68 -6.56 3.81
N HIS A 117 10.38 -6.11 4.87
CA HIS A 117 11.85 -6.24 5.01
C HIS A 117 12.34 -7.69 5.11
N GLU A 118 11.60 -8.56 5.80
CA GLU A 118 12.04 -9.95 6.08
C GLU A 118 11.56 -10.95 5.02
N ASN A 119 10.41 -10.71 4.40
CA ASN A 119 9.86 -11.63 3.40
C ASN A 119 10.37 -11.36 1.98
N THR A 120 10.75 -10.13 1.64
CA THR A 120 11.24 -9.78 0.30
C THR A 120 12.69 -10.19 0.10
N THR A 121 13.54 -10.13 1.13
CA THR A 121 14.93 -10.66 1.07
C THR A 121 14.98 -12.17 0.78
N ARG A 122 13.93 -12.94 1.15
CA ARG A 122 13.81 -14.36 0.82
C ARG A 122 13.39 -14.65 -0.62
N ARG A 123 12.68 -13.74 -1.30
CA ARG A 123 12.20 -13.93 -2.69
C ARG A 123 12.98 -13.11 -3.73
N VAL A 124 13.63 -12.03 -3.30
CA VAL A 124 14.55 -11.20 -4.10
C VAL A 124 15.99 -11.56 -3.71
N ALA A 125 16.26 -12.85 -3.49
CA ALA A 125 17.61 -13.36 -3.68
C ALA A 125 17.94 -13.06 -5.14
N MET A 126 18.63 -11.93 -5.34
CA MET A 126 19.14 -11.50 -6.62
C MET A 126 19.71 -12.74 -7.30
N VAL A 127 19.26 -13.01 -8.53
CA VAL A 127 19.93 -13.94 -9.43
C VAL A 127 21.38 -13.44 -9.50
N ARG A 128 22.25 -14.05 -8.71
CA ARG A 128 23.69 -13.90 -8.80
C ARG A 128 24.05 -14.63 -10.08
N ASN A 129 24.29 -13.88 -11.15
CA ASN A 129 25.16 -14.37 -12.22
C ASN A 129 26.61 -14.35 -11.71
#